data_AF-A0A1I7HU32-F1
#
_entry.id   AF-A0A1I7HU32-F1
#
_cell.length_a   1.000
_cell.length_b   1.000
_cell.length_c   1.000
_cell.angle_alpha   90.00
_cell.angle_beta   90.00
_cell.angle_gamma   90.00
#
_symmetry.space_group_name_H-M   'P 1'
#
loop_
_entity.id
_entity.type
_entity.pdbx_description
1 polymer ?
#
loop_
_entity_poly.entity_id
_entity_poly.type
_entity_poly.pdbx_seq_one_letter_code
_entity_poly.pdbx_strand_id
1 'polypeptide(L)'
;MSSEIEADLSEKRLVREAGVAARVAQAIEGPLQGLGFRLVRVKMSNINGCTVQIMAERPDGSFTIDDCEAVSRAISPILDVDDPVGGAYNLEVSSPGIDRPLVRISDFARWVGYEAKVELSPPLDGRKRFRGILGAPDLDRQTVPIDLPDVKEGLPSRIDLPLKDLAEAHLVLTDDLIRESLRRGGPPPADEAEETDDAEPAEERAAPPARSPFQPKGPRKASPAAKLQKPARTGPKKPVVTKASRLKDRDSLH
;
A
#
# COMPACT_ATOMS: atom_id res chain seq x y z
N MET A 1 -8.06 -8.78 33.40
CA MET A 1 -9.21 -8.14 32.75
C MET A 1 -8.72 -7.73 31.38
N SER A 2 -9.19 -8.41 30.33
CA SER A 2 -8.81 -8.07 28.96
C SER A 2 -9.51 -6.77 28.59
N SER A 3 -8.80 -5.65 28.60
CA SER A 3 -9.30 -4.42 27.98
C SER A 3 -9.45 -4.70 26.49
N GLU A 4 -10.67 -4.63 25.97
CA GLU A 4 -10.90 -4.70 24.53
C GLU A 4 -10.20 -3.52 23.86
N ILE A 5 -9.24 -3.81 22.97
CA ILE A 5 -8.52 -2.77 22.22
C ILE A 5 -9.41 -2.39 21.05
N GLU A 6 -10.25 -1.36 21.24
CA GLU A 6 -11.09 -0.82 20.17
C GLU A 6 -10.31 0.11 19.24
N ALA A 7 -10.58 0.00 17.94
CA ALA A 7 -9.96 0.83 16.91
C ALA A 7 -10.65 2.21 16.82
N ASP A 8 -10.33 3.11 17.73
CA ASP A 8 -10.86 4.49 17.71
C ASP A 8 -10.24 5.32 16.56
N LEU A 9 -11.01 6.26 16.00
CA LEU A 9 -10.57 7.22 14.99
C LEU A 9 -9.47 8.16 15.53
N SER A 10 -9.49 8.44 16.83
CA SER A 10 -8.51 9.31 17.49
C SER A 10 -7.29 8.57 18.04
N GLU A 11 -7.23 7.24 17.91
CA GLU A 11 -6.09 6.45 18.38
C GLU A 11 -4.80 6.93 17.71
N LYS A 12 -3.83 7.29 18.55
CA LYS A 12 -2.56 7.88 18.11
C LYS A 12 -1.70 6.85 17.39
N ARG A 13 -1.16 7.25 16.24
CA ARG A 13 -0.11 6.49 15.57
C ARG A 13 1.19 6.51 16.38
N LEU A 14 1.73 5.32 16.61
CA LEU A 14 3.02 5.01 17.24
C LEU A 14 4.18 5.41 16.32
N VAL A 15 4.02 5.14 15.02
CA VAL A 15 4.98 5.51 13.99
C VAL A 15 4.48 6.73 13.23
N ARG A 16 5.35 7.73 13.08
CA ARG A 16 5.03 8.99 12.38
C ARG A 16 6.05 9.27 11.29
N GLU A 17 5.58 9.92 10.24
CA GLU A 17 6.41 10.40 9.16
C GLU A 17 7.30 11.58 9.61
N ALA A 18 8.35 11.85 8.84
CA ALA A 18 9.23 13.01 9.02
C ALA A 18 9.19 13.94 7.80
N GLY A 19 9.63 15.19 8.01
CA GLY A 19 9.80 16.17 6.92
C GLY A 19 8.50 16.53 6.20
N VAL A 20 8.51 16.49 4.86
CA VAL A 20 7.35 16.83 4.02
C VAL A 20 6.15 15.92 4.29
N ALA A 21 6.39 14.61 4.42
CA ALA A 21 5.33 13.64 4.68
C ALA A 21 4.62 13.91 6.02
N ALA A 22 5.34 14.38 7.04
CA ALA A 22 4.76 14.77 8.32
C ALA A 22 3.81 15.98 8.18
N ARG A 23 4.20 16.97 7.36
CA ARG A 23 3.37 18.15 7.09
C ARG A 23 2.12 17.79 6.30
N VAL A 24 2.25 16.92 5.31
CA VAL A 24 1.09 16.37 4.58
C VAL A 24 0.15 15.63 5.54
N ALA A 25 0.69 14.72 6.38
CA ALA A 25 -0.10 13.99 7.36
C ALA A 25 -0.86 14.93 8.31
N GLN A 26 -0.18 15.96 8.84
CA GLN A 26 -0.78 16.94 9.73
C GLN A 26 -1.93 17.71 9.09
N ALA A 27 -1.82 18.05 7.79
CA ALA A 27 -2.87 18.77 7.07
C ALA A 27 -4.12 17.92 6.83
N ILE A 28 -3.96 16.61 6.60
CA ILE A 28 -5.07 15.74 6.17
C ILE A 28 -5.69 14.88 7.27
N GLU A 29 -5.00 14.66 8.40
CA GLU A 29 -5.45 13.72 9.44
C GLU A 29 -6.80 14.13 10.04
N GLY A 30 -7.01 15.41 10.33
CA GLY A 30 -8.30 15.93 10.80
C GLY A 30 -9.45 15.76 9.80
N PRO A 31 -9.29 16.22 8.54
CA PRO A 31 -10.27 15.97 7.46
C PRO A 31 -10.62 14.49 7.27
N LEU A 32 -9.63 13.59 7.30
CA LEU A 32 -9.85 12.14 7.20
C LEU A 32 -10.69 11.62 8.37
N GLN A 33 -10.38 12.05 9.60
CA GLN A 33 -11.16 11.69 10.79
C GLN A 33 -12.61 12.17 10.69
N GLY A 34 -12.85 13.38 10.15
CA GLY A 34 -14.19 13.91 9.92
C GLY A 34 -15.02 13.08 8.93
N LEU A 35 -14.37 12.32 8.06
CA LEU A 35 -15.00 11.37 7.12
C LEU A 35 -15.08 9.94 7.66
N GLY A 36 -14.60 9.69 8.87
CA GLY A 36 -14.57 8.36 9.48
C GLY A 36 -13.42 7.48 9.01
N PHE A 37 -12.34 8.07 8.48
CA PHE A 37 -11.13 7.37 8.10
C PHE A 37 -9.99 7.62 9.08
N ARG A 38 -9.15 6.61 9.24
CA ARG A 38 -7.87 6.67 9.94
C ARG A 38 -6.77 6.77 8.90
N LEU A 39 -5.90 7.76 9.07
CA LEU A 39 -4.64 7.79 8.32
C LEU A 39 -3.78 6.60 8.76
N VAL A 40 -3.24 5.85 7.80
CA VAL A 40 -2.30 4.75 8.05
C VAL A 40 -0.88 5.24 7.80
N ARG A 41 -0.61 5.75 6.59
CA ARG A 41 0.74 6.18 6.19
C ARG A 41 0.67 7.29 5.14
N VAL A 42 1.62 8.22 5.21
CA VAL A 42 2.00 9.11 4.11
C VAL A 42 3.41 8.78 3.65
N LYS A 43 3.63 8.64 2.34
CA LYS A 43 4.95 8.37 1.78
C LYS A 43 5.22 9.28 0.59
N MET A 44 6.37 9.95 0.62
CA MET A 44 6.91 10.68 -0.52
C MET A 44 7.79 9.73 -1.35
N SER A 45 7.65 9.75 -2.66
CA SER A 45 8.57 9.07 -3.57
C SER A 45 8.85 9.90 -4.81
N ASN A 46 9.98 9.63 -5.49
CA ASN A 46 10.33 10.29 -6.75
C ASN A 46 9.77 9.53 -7.98
N ILE A 47 8.83 8.62 -7.77
CA ILE A 47 8.11 7.95 -8.85
C ILE A 47 7.31 9.02 -9.62
N ASN A 48 7.31 8.95 -10.96
CA ASN A 48 6.60 9.90 -11.81
C ASN A 48 6.92 11.38 -11.51
N GLY A 49 8.16 11.67 -11.09
CA GLY A 49 8.63 13.01 -10.72
C GLY A 49 8.51 13.28 -9.22
N CYS A 50 7.30 13.19 -8.68
CA CYS A 50 7.00 13.25 -7.25
C CYS A 50 5.63 12.60 -7.02
N THR A 51 5.54 11.63 -6.13
CA THR A 51 4.27 10.98 -5.74
C THR A 51 4.09 11.08 -4.24
N VAL A 52 2.91 11.56 -3.84
CA VAL A 52 2.39 11.55 -2.47
C VAL A 52 1.44 10.37 -2.36
N GLN A 53 1.89 9.30 -1.72
CA GLN A 53 1.07 8.13 -1.45
C GLN A 53 0.47 8.23 -0.05
N ILE A 54 -0.85 8.09 0.04
CA ILE A 54 -1.63 8.15 1.27
C ILE A 54 -2.40 6.84 1.41
N MET A 55 -2.14 6.16 2.52
CA MET A 55 -2.90 4.98 2.91
C MET A 55 -3.90 5.37 4.00
N ALA A 56 -5.18 5.05 3.79
CA ALA A 56 -6.25 5.29 4.73
C ALA A 56 -7.22 4.11 4.77
N GLU A 57 -8.03 4.06 5.83
CA GLU A 57 -9.04 3.01 6.02
C GLU A 57 -10.04 3.42 7.10
N ARG A 58 -11.15 2.70 7.18
CA ARG A 58 -12.09 2.79 8.28
C ARG A 58 -11.55 2.06 9.53
N PRO A 59 -12.11 2.31 10.73
CA PRO A 59 -11.80 1.57 11.94
C PRO A 59 -11.76 0.05 11.78
N ASP A 60 -12.68 -0.53 11.01
CA ASP A 60 -12.76 -1.98 10.76
C ASP A 60 -11.69 -2.50 9.76
N GLY A 61 -10.94 -1.60 9.12
CA GLY A 61 -9.93 -1.91 8.11
C GLY A 61 -10.45 -1.89 6.66
N SER A 62 -11.72 -1.58 6.44
CA SER A 62 -12.30 -1.47 5.10
C SER A 62 -11.89 -0.16 4.41
N PHE A 63 -11.78 -0.21 3.08
CA PHE A 63 -11.54 0.96 2.23
C PHE A 63 -11.93 0.62 0.78
N THR A 64 -13.03 1.18 0.31
CA THR A 64 -13.61 0.92 -1.01
C THR A 64 -13.09 1.90 -2.08
N ILE A 65 -13.49 1.69 -3.34
CA ILE A 65 -13.20 2.64 -4.43
C ILE A 65 -13.92 3.98 -4.18
N ASP A 66 -15.15 3.95 -3.69
CA ASP A 66 -15.91 5.15 -3.35
C ASP A 66 -15.24 5.90 -2.20
N ASP A 67 -14.68 5.18 -1.23
CA ASP A 67 -13.88 5.77 -0.14
C ASP A 67 -12.63 6.48 -0.69
N CYS A 68 -11.95 5.87 -1.67
CA CYS A 68 -10.81 6.49 -2.34
C CYS A 68 -11.20 7.80 -3.01
N GLU A 69 -12.32 7.82 -3.74
CA GLU A 69 -12.84 9.02 -4.38
C GLU A 69 -13.20 10.10 -3.34
N ALA A 70 -13.92 9.73 -2.28
CA ALA A 70 -14.32 10.64 -1.21
C ALA A 70 -13.11 11.27 -0.52
N VAL A 71 -12.11 10.46 -0.15
CA VAL A 71 -10.86 10.93 0.46
C VAL A 71 -10.12 11.86 -0.50
N SER A 72 -9.91 11.46 -1.75
CA SER A 72 -9.19 12.26 -2.74
C SER A 72 -9.83 13.64 -2.95
N ARG A 73 -11.16 13.70 -3.10
CA ARG A 73 -11.91 14.95 -3.24
C ARG A 73 -11.80 15.85 -2.01
N ALA A 74 -11.75 15.27 -0.81
CA ALA A 74 -11.70 16.03 0.43
C ALA A 74 -10.31 16.62 0.72
N ILE A 75 -9.23 15.87 0.46
CA ILE A 75 -7.87 16.30 0.82
C ILE A 75 -7.18 17.13 -0.26
N SER A 76 -7.54 16.96 -1.55
CA SER A 76 -6.85 17.65 -2.65
C SER A 76 -6.90 19.19 -2.50
N PRO A 77 -8.05 19.83 -2.22
CA PRO A 77 -8.09 21.29 -2.05
C PRO A 77 -7.27 21.77 -0.85
N ILE A 78 -7.16 20.96 0.21
CA ILE A 78 -6.39 21.28 1.41
C ILE A 78 -4.90 21.27 1.07
N LEU A 79 -4.44 20.23 0.37
CA LEU A 79 -3.06 20.11 -0.07
C LEU A 79 -2.67 21.19 -1.09
N ASP A 80 -3.61 21.65 -1.91
CA ASP A 80 -3.40 22.74 -2.86
C ASP A 80 -3.25 24.11 -2.14
N VAL A 81 -3.98 24.33 -1.05
CA VAL A 81 -3.92 25.58 -0.27
C VAL A 81 -2.72 25.61 0.67
N ASP A 82 -2.49 24.52 1.41
CA ASP A 82 -1.38 24.44 2.38
C ASP A 82 -0.02 24.25 1.69
N ASP A 83 -0.01 23.76 0.45
CA ASP A 83 1.15 23.41 -0.39
C ASP A 83 2.35 22.84 0.41
N PRO A 84 2.16 21.74 1.17
CA PRO A 84 3.25 21.19 1.96
C PRO A 84 4.38 20.63 1.08
N VAL A 85 4.09 20.25 -0.16
CA VAL A 85 5.07 19.65 -1.09
C VAL A 85 5.93 20.72 -1.79
N GLY A 86 5.39 21.90 -2.07
CA GLY A 86 6.11 23.02 -2.68
C GLY A 86 6.36 22.86 -4.18
N GLY A 87 5.59 22.01 -4.86
CA GLY A 87 5.81 21.66 -6.26
C GLY A 87 4.76 20.71 -6.82
N ALA A 88 4.84 20.40 -8.11
CA ALA A 88 3.92 19.44 -8.74
C ALA A 88 4.16 18.02 -8.20
N TYR A 89 3.07 17.29 -7.98
CA TYR A 89 3.09 15.91 -7.51
C TYR A 89 1.92 15.12 -8.08
N ASN A 90 2.02 13.80 -8.02
CA ASN A 90 0.93 12.86 -8.24
C ASN A 90 0.37 12.44 -6.88
N LEU A 91 -0.94 12.51 -6.71
CA LEU A 91 -1.61 12.04 -5.49
C LEU A 91 -2.09 10.60 -5.70
N GLU A 92 -1.67 9.70 -4.82
CA GLU A 92 -2.14 8.32 -4.78
C GLU A 92 -2.81 8.07 -3.44
N VAL A 93 -4.07 7.63 -3.48
CA VAL A 93 -4.85 7.26 -2.29
C VAL A 93 -5.21 5.78 -2.40
N SER A 94 -4.93 5.02 -1.36
CA SER A 94 -5.22 3.58 -1.34
C SER A 94 -5.52 3.06 0.07
N SER A 95 -5.98 1.81 0.14
CA SER A 95 -5.90 1.02 1.35
C SER A 95 -4.46 0.54 1.59
N PRO A 96 -4.09 0.09 2.79
CA PRO A 96 -2.77 -0.49 3.05
C PRO A 96 -2.56 -1.89 2.46
N GLY A 97 -3.63 -2.64 2.16
CA GLY A 97 -3.55 -3.98 1.57
C GLY A 97 -2.87 -5.03 2.47
N ILE A 98 -2.22 -6.02 1.84
CA ILE A 98 -1.59 -7.18 2.49
C ILE A 98 -0.24 -6.86 3.16
N ASP A 99 0.55 -5.96 2.59
CA ASP A 99 1.82 -5.46 3.17
C ASP A 99 1.51 -4.29 4.13
N ARG A 100 0.61 -4.56 5.07
CA ARG A 100 -0.02 -3.56 5.92
C ARG A 100 0.97 -2.98 6.93
N PRO A 101 1.17 -1.65 6.99
CA PRO A 101 1.89 -1.01 8.10
C PRO A 101 1.11 -1.14 9.42
N LEU A 102 1.80 -1.50 10.49
CA LEU A 102 1.25 -1.54 11.85
C LEU A 102 1.67 -0.27 12.58
N VAL A 103 0.75 0.69 12.68
CA VAL A 103 1.06 2.03 13.18
C VAL A 103 0.33 2.36 14.48
N ARG A 104 -0.56 1.49 14.95
CA ARG A 104 -1.35 1.67 16.18
C ARG A 104 -1.33 0.41 17.04
N ILE A 105 -1.70 0.54 18.31
CA ILE A 105 -1.80 -0.62 19.23
C ILE A 105 -2.92 -1.55 18.76
N SER A 106 -4.04 -0.98 18.29
CA SER A 106 -5.14 -1.76 17.69
C SER A 106 -4.72 -2.55 16.45
N ASP A 107 -3.72 -2.09 15.69
CA ASP A 107 -3.18 -2.86 14.57
C ASP A 107 -2.46 -4.12 15.09
N PHE A 108 -1.59 -3.99 16.10
CA PHE A 108 -0.93 -5.16 16.70
C PHE A 108 -1.92 -6.13 17.32
N ALA A 109 -2.95 -5.63 18.01
CA ALA A 109 -4.01 -6.46 18.59
C ALA A 109 -4.82 -7.22 17.54
N ARG A 110 -5.13 -6.58 16.40
CA ARG A 110 -5.89 -7.20 15.31
C ARG A 110 -5.14 -8.34 14.62
N TRP A 111 -3.82 -8.25 14.54
CA TRP A 111 -2.98 -9.16 13.78
C TRP A 111 -2.11 -10.07 14.65
N VAL A 112 -2.53 -10.31 15.90
CA VAL A 112 -1.96 -11.36 16.75
C VAL A 112 -1.99 -12.70 16.02
N GLY A 113 -0.89 -13.46 16.10
CA GLY A 113 -0.71 -14.74 15.42
C GLY A 113 -0.20 -14.63 13.98
N TYR A 114 -0.07 -13.43 13.41
CA TYR A 114 0.50 -13.22 12.08
C TYR A 114 1.98 -12.85 12.16
N GLU A 115 2.71 -13.19 11.10
CA GLU A 115 4.12 -12.82 10.97
C GLU A 115 4.25 -11.34 10.60
N ALA A 116 5.12 -10.62 11.31
CA ALA A 116 5.43 -9.23 11.05
C ALA A 116 6.94 -8.99 11.06
N LYS A 117 7.36 -7.96 10.34
CA LYS A 117 8.69 -7.35 10.46
C LYS A 117 8.55 -6.08 11.28
N VAL A 118 9.39 -5.94 12.30
CA VAL A 118 9.42 -4.78 13.19
C VAL A 118 10.85 -4.23 13.25
N GLU A 119 10.99 -2.94 13.05
CA GLU A 119 12.23 -2.19 13.24
C GLU A 119 12.07 -1.22 14.40
N LEU A 120 13.06 -1.21 15.30
CA LEU A 120 13.16 -0.26 16.40
C LEU A 120 14.14 0.87 16.10
N SER A 121 13.85 2.07 16.62
CA SER A 121 14.71 3.25 16.52
C SER A 121 16.02 3.03 17.31
N PRO A 122 15.98 2.82 18.64
CA PRO A 122 17.11 2.29 19.38
C PRO A 122 17.20 0.76 19.22
N PRO A 123 18.42 0.19 19.17
CA PRO A 123 18.58 -1.26 19.23
C PRO A 123 18.16 -1.79 20.62
N LEU A 124 17.42 -2.90 20.64
CA LEU A 124 17.16 -3.69 21.82
C LEU A 124 18.16 -4.84 21.85
N ASP A 125 19.00 -4.90 22.88
CA ASP A 125 20.09 -5.89 23.02
C ASP A 125 20.98 -6.01 21.77
N GLY A 126 21.30 -4.87 21.16
CA GLY A 126 22.14 -4.80 19.94
C GLY A 126 21.41 -5.15 18.65
N ARG A 127 20.12 -5.50 18.69
CA ARG A 127 19.30 -5.84 17.52
C ARG A 127 18.24 -4.77 17.25
N LYS A 128 18.12 -4.33 15.99
CA LYS A 128 17.09 -3.37 15.55
C LYS A 128 15.91 -4.01 14.83
N ARG A 129 16.13 -5.13 14.15
CA ARG A 129 15.16 -5.72 13.22
C ARG A 129 14.71 -7.09 13.70
N PHE A 130 13.41 -7.25 13.83
CA PHE A 130 12.75 -8.46 14.30
C PHE A 130 11.82 -8.94 13.20
N ARG A 131 11.75 -10.25 13.02
CA ARG A 131 10.81 -10.92 12.12
C ARG A 131 10.30 -12.14 12.87
N GLY A 132 8.99 -12.25 13.02
CA GLY A 132 8.38 -13.29 13.82
C GLY A 132 6.88 -13.08 13.99
N ILE A 133 6.27 -13.94 14.80
CA ILE A 133 4.83 -13.98 15.03
C ILE A 133 4.46 -12.99 16.14
N LEU A 134 3.47 -12.14 15.89
CA LEU A 134 2.99 -11.17 16.88
C LEU A 134 2.19 -11.88 17.98
N GLY A 135 2.48 -11.55 19.24
CA GLY A 135 1.60 -11.87 20.35
C GLY A 135 0.72 -10.67 20.76
N ALA A 136 -0.18 -10.90 21.71
CA ALA A 136 -1.07 -9.86 22.21
C ALA A 136 -0.28 -8.71 22.88
N PRO A 137 -0.55 -7.44 22.53
CA PRO A 137 0.12 -6.31 23.16
C PRO A 137 -0.25 -6.18 24.64
N ASP A 138 0.73 -5.81 25.45
CA ASP A 138 0.59 -5.49 26.87
C ASP A 138 0.47 -3.97 27.01
N LEU A 139 -0.73 -3.49 27.38
CA LEU A 139 -1.02 -2.06 27.51
C LEU A 139 -0.37 -1.43 28.75
N ASP A 140 -0.21 -2.21 29.82
CA ASP A 140 0.37 -1.73 31.08
C ASP A 140 1.87 -1.49 30.90
N ARG A 141 2.55 -2.42 30.22
CA ARG A 141 3.99 -2.31 29.92
C ARG A 141 4.29 -1.55 28.63
N GLN A 142 3.27 -1.24 27.83
CA GLN A 142 3.39 -0.64 26.50
C GLN A 142 4.36 -1.43 25.59
N THR A 143 4.20 -2.74 25.56
CA THR A 143 5.04 -3.66 24.77
C THR A 143 4.21 -4.55 23.86
N VAL A 144 4.80 -5.00 22.74
CA VAL A 144 4.27 -6.07 21.91
C VAL A 144 5.24 -7.25 21.86
N PRO A 145 4.84 -8.45 22.30
CA PRO A 145 5.67 -9.64 22.18
C PRO A 145 5.79 -10.07 20.71
N ILE A 146 6.98 -10.52 20.33
CA ILE A 146 7.24 -11.19 19.05
C ILE A 146 7.92 -12.54 19.29
N ASP A 147 7.33 -13.61 18.76
CA ASP A 147 7.89 -14.96 18.78
C ASP A 147 8.75 -15.16 17.52
N LEU A 148 10.05 -15.37 17.72
CA LEU A 148 11.07 -15.46 16.67
C LEU A 148 11.29 -16.94 16.29
N PRO A 149 10.99 -17.35 15.03
CA PRO A 149 11.12 -18.75 14.63
C PRO A 149 12.58 -19.21 14.45
N ASP A 150 13.48 -18.30 14.07
CA ASP A 150 14.86 -18.63 13.64
C ASP A 150 15.93 -18.23 14.68
N VAL A 151 15.71 -18.55 15.95
CA VAL A 151 16.63 -18.14 17.04
C VAL A 151 17.73 -19.17 17.26
N LYS A 152 18.99 -18.70 17.34
CA LYS A 152 20.13 -19.55 17.72
C LYS A 152 19.95 -20.06 19.14
N GLU A 153 20.40 -21.28 19.39
CA GLU A 153 20.36 -21.92 20.70
C GLU A 153 20.96 -21.01 21.79
N GLY A 154 20.21 -20.79 22.87
CA GLY A 154 20.60 -19.91 23.99
C GLY A 154 20.06 -18.48 23.96
N LEU A 155 19.35 -18.05 22.91
CA LEU A 155 18.65 -16.77 22.87
C LEU A 155 17.14 -16.93 23.12
N PRO A 156 16.45 -15.93 23.69
CA PRO A 156 15.01 -16.01 23.93
C PRO A 156 14.25 -16.08 22.61
N SER A 157 13.37 -17.08 22.49
CA SER A 157 12.47 -17.24 21.34
C SER A 157 11.33 -16.23 21.34
N ARG A 158 11.08 -15.55 22.47
CA ARG A 158 10.05 -14.50 22.62
C ARG A 158 10.67 -13.24 23.18
N ILE A 159 10.43 -12.11 22.53
CA ILE A 159 10.96 -10.80 22.92
C ILE A 159 9.82 -9.79 23.02
N ASP A 160 9.77 -9.04 24.11
CA ASP A 160 8.84 -7.91 24.27
C ASP A 160 9.45 -6.64 23.64
N LEU A 161 8.83 -6.15 22.56
CA LEU A 161 9.26 -4.94 21.88
C LEU A 161 8.55 -3.71 22.48
N PRO A 162 9.27 -2.67 22.95
CA PRO A 162 8.64 -1.46 23.44
C PRO A 162 7.94 -0.69 22.32
N LEU A 163 6.64 -0.43 22.47
CA LEU A 163 5.83 0.26 21.46
C LEU A 163 6.32 1.69 21.19
N LYS A 164 6.90 2.35 22.19
CA LYS A 164 7.51 3.69 22.08
C LYS A 164 8.76 3.73 21.18
N ASP A 165 9.43 2.59 21.02
CA ASP A 165 10.71 2.50 20.31
C ASP A 165 10.50 2.03 18.85
N LEU A 166 9.26 1.79 18.44
CA LEU A 166 8.91 1.38 17.08
C LEU A 166 9.29 2.46 16.05
N ALA A 167 10.12 2.08 15.08
CA ALA A 167 10.44 2.89 13.91
C ALA A 167 9.56 2.52 12.71
N GLU A 168 9.37 1.22 12.47
CA GLU A 168 8.57 0.70 11.37
C GLU A 168 8.04 -0.69 11.74
N ALA A 169 6.82 -1.01 11.31
CA ALA A 169 6.30 -2.35 11.42
C ALA A 169 5.35 -2.64 10.25
N HIS A 170 5.45 -3.83 9.65
CA HIS A 170 4.55 -4.28 8.59
C HIS A 170 4.34 -5.79 8.65
N LEU A 171 3.18 -6.24 8.18
CA LEU A 171 2.90 -7.67 8.05
C LEU A 171 3.76 -8.31 6.95
N VAL A 172 4.17 -9.55 7.18
CA VAL A 172 4.88 -10.34 6.18
C VAL A 172 3.86 -11.10 5.35
N LEU A 173 4.01 -11.03 4.03
CA LEU A 173 3.18 -11.78 3.09
C LEU A 173 3.44 -13.28 3.22
N THR A 174 2.66 -13.96 4.05
CA THR A 174 2.62 -15.42 4.21
C THR A 174 1.34 -15.99 3.60
N ASP A 175 1.31 -17.29 3.32
CA ASP A 175 0.11 -17.96 2.80
C ASP A 175 -1.10 -17.81 3.74
N ASP A 176 -0.86 -17.83 5.05
CA ASP A 176 -1.89 -17.63 6.05
C ASP A 176 -2.45 -16.20 6.03
N LEU A 177 -1.59 -15.21 5.77
CA LEU A 177 -2.02 -13.82 5.59
C LEU A 177 -2.81 -13.64 4.29
N ILE A 178 -2.37 -14.27 3.19
CA ILE A 178 -3.11 -14.25 1.92
C ILE A 178 -4.51 -14.84 2.14
N ARG A 179 -4.60 -16.03 2.74
CA ARG A 179 -5.88 -16.69 3.01
C ARG A 179 -6.81 -15.85 3.88
N GLU A 180 -6.27 -15.17 4.89
CA GLU A 180 -7.06 -14.25 5.73
C GLU A 180 -7.51 -13.00 4.96
N SER A 181 -6.62 -12.41 4.16
CA SER A 181 -6.97 -11.23 3.36
C SER A 181 -8.10 -11.54 2.37
N LEU A 182 -8.08 -12.74 1.76
CA LEU A 182 -9.16 -13.21 0.88
C LEU A 182 -10.49 -13.39 1.61
N ARG A 183 -10.45 -13.87 2.86
CA ARG A 183 -11.66 -13.98 3.70
C ARG A 183 -12.24 -12.61 4.06
N ARG A 184 -11.40 -11.62 4.35
CA ARG A 184 -11.84 -10.27 4.75
C ARG A 184 -12.18 -9.35 3.58
N GLY A 185 -11.49 -9.49 2.45
CA GLY A 185 -11.60 -8.61 1.29
C GLY A 185 -12.42 -9.16 0.12
N GLY A 186 -13.03 -10.34 0.28
CA GLY A 186 -13.60 -11.08 -0.85
C GLY A 186 -12.51 -11.64 -1.78
N PRO A 187 -12.81 -12.65 -2.60
CA PRO A 187 -11.85 -13.16 -3.57
C PRO A 187 -11.43 -12.04 -4.54
N PRO A 188 -10.18 -12.03 -5.02
CA PRO A 188 -9.81 -11.20 -6.17
C PRO A 188 -10.80 -11.53 -7.30
N PRO A 189 -11.13 -10.57 -8.19
CA PRO A 189 -11.82 -10.93 -9.42
C PRO A 189 -11.02 -12.06 -10.06
N ALA A 190 -11.66 -13.22 -10.20
CA ALA A 190 -11.08 -14.30 -10.98
C ALA A 190 -10.78 -13.69 -12.34
N ASP A 191 -9.54 -13.85 -12.80
CA ASP A 191 -9.21 -13.58 -14.20
C ASP A 191 -10.31 -14.26 -15.03
N GLU A 192 -11.01 -13.47 -15.86
CA GLU A 192 -11.97 -13.95 -16.84
C GLU A 192 -11.20 -14.84 -17.83
N ALA A 193 -10.96 -16.09 -17.45
CA ALA A 193 -10.79 -17.15 -18.41
C ALA A 193 -12.15 -17.29 -19.08
N GLU A 194 -12.30 -16.66 -20.25
CA GLU A 194 -13.36 -16.95 -21.20
C GLU A 194 -13.37 -18.45 -21.47
N GLU A 195 -14.19 -19.18 -20.73
CA GLU A 195 -14.58 -20.54 -21.05
C GLU A 195 -15.80 -20.41 -21.98
N THR A 196 -15.53 -20.11 -23.25
CA THR A 196 -16.56 -20.24 -24.30
C THR A 196 -16.81 -21.72 -24.52
N ASP A 197 -17.80 -22.27 -23.83
CA ASP A 197 -18.40 -23.56 -24.14
C ASP A 197 -19.48 -23.35 -25.22
N ASP A 198 -19.13 -23.66 -26.47
CA ASP A 198 -20.12 -23.89 -27.53
C ASP A 198 -19.61 -25.07 -28.38
N ALA A 199 -20.22 -26.23 -28.15
CA ALA A 199 -20.22 -27.42 -29.00
C ALA A 199 -21.67 -27.57 -29.52
N GLU A 200 -22.03 -27.78 -30.79
CA GLU A 200 -21.54 -28.66 -31.88
C GLU A 200 -22.30 -28.27 -33.21
N PRO A 201 -22.26 -29.02 -34.35
CA PRO A 201 -21.18 -29.69 -35.09
C PRO A 201 -21.12 -29.36 -36.61
N ALA A 202 -19.95 -29.68 -37.19
CA ALA A 202 -19.61 -30.14 -38.56
C ALA A 202 -20.39 -29.70 -39.83
N GLU A 203 -19.67 -29.08 -40.78
CA GLU A 203 -19.69 -29.49 -42.19
C GLU A 203 -18.37 -29.17 -42.93
N GLU A 204 -18.01 -30.08 -43.83
CA GLU A 204 -16.76 -30.28 -44.55
C GLU A 204 -16.61 -29.35 -45.78
N ARG A 205 -15.40 -28.78 -46.02
CA ARG A 205 -14.74 -28.72 -47.36
C ARG A 205 -13.39 -27.94 -47.39
N ALA A 206 -12.37 -28.67 -47.86
CA ALA A 206 -11.26 -28.32 -48.76
C ALA A 206 -10.24 -27.19 -48.43
N ALA A 207 -8.96 -27.60 -48.31
CA ALA A 207 -7.75 -26.76 -48.33
C ALA A 207 -7.42 -26.20 -49.74
N PRO A 208 -6.66 -25.07 -49.86
CA PRO A 208 -5.20 -25.14 -50.11
C PRO A 208 -4.42 -23.85 -49.68
N PRO A 209 -3.15 -23.59 -50.12
CA PRO A 209 -1.90 -24.27 -49.80
C PRO A 209 -0.86 -23.36 -49.09
N ALA A 210 0.26 -23.99 -48.72
CA ALA A 210 1.39 -23.50 -47.93
C ALA A 210 2.12 -22.21 -48.43
N ARG A 211 2.66 -21.45 -47.46
CA ARG A 211 3.76 -20.48 -47.67
C ARG A 211 4.89 -20.72 -46.65
N SER A 212 6.11 -20.66 -47.19
CA SER A 212 7.40 -21.03 -46.58
C SER A 212 7.85 -20.20 -45.36
N PRO A 213 8.80 -20.72 -44.56
CA PRO A 213 9.15 -20.21 -43.23
C PRO A 213 10.09 -18.99 -43.25
N PHE A 214 9.86 -18.05 -42.33
CA PHE A 214 10.75 -16.91 -42.08
C PHE A 214 11.76 -17.25 -40.97
N GLN A 215 13.05 -17.16 -41.28
CA GLN A 215 14.16 -17.43 -40.35
C GLN A 215 14.54 -16.18 -39.52
N PRO A 216 14.99 -16.35 -38.26
CA PRO A 216 15.32 -15.25 -37.35
C PRO A 216 16.73 -14.68 -37.63
N LYS A 217 16.89 -13.35 -37.51
CA LYS A 217 18.21 -12.69 -37.51
C LYS A 217 18.66 -12.38 -36.08
N GLY A 218 19.87 -12.83 -35.76
CA GLY A 218 20.51 -12.80 -34.43
C GLY A 218 20.97 -11.42 -33.92
N PRO A 219 21.69 -11.40 -32.79
CA PRO A 219 21.84 -10.21 -31.95
C PRO A 219 22.97 -9.28 -32.45
N ARG A 220 22.77 -7.98 -32.32
CA ARG A 220 23.81 -6.96 -32.56
C ARG A 220 24.37 -6.41 -31.24
N LYS A 221 25.71 -6.32 -31.24
CA LYS A 221 26.61 -5.94 -30.13
C LYS A 221 26.52 -4.46 -29.72
N ALA A 222 27.09 -4.22 -28.54
CA ALA A 222 27.08 -3.01 -27.72
C ALA A 222 28.06 -1.88 -28.12
N SER A 223 27.79 -0.71 -27.49
CA SER A 223 28.70 0.40 -27.08
C SER A 223 28.84 1.60 -28.04
N PRO A 224 29.27 2.81 -27.58
CA PRO A 224 29.46 3.33 -26.22
C PRO A 224 28.81 4.72 -25.94
N ALA A 225 28.98 5.17 -24.70
CA ALA A 225 28.49 6.41 -24.08
C ALA A 225 28.98 7.73 -24.71
N ALA A 226 28.12 8.76 -24.63
CA ALA A 226 28.50 10.16 -24.74
C ALA A 226 27.76 11.01 -23.69
N LYS A 227 28.55 11.71 -22.85
CA LYS A 227 28.12 12.81 -21.97
C LYS A 227 27.67 14.00 -22.82
N LEU A 228 26.62 14.71 -22.40
CA LEU A 228 26.53 16.15 -22.63
C LEU A 228 25.73 16.87 -21.52
N GLN A 229 26.20 18.07 -21.21
CA GLN A 229 25.80 18.95 -20.12
C GLN A 229 24.47 19.68 -20.40
N LYS A 230 23.90 20.21 -19.31
CA LYS A 230 22.71 21.09 -19.22
C LYS A 230 22.80 22.31 -20.14
N PRO A 231 21.65 22.93 -20.47
CA PRO A 231 21.39 24.22 -19.82
C PRO A 231 19.94 24.38 -19.32
N ALA A 232 19.81 25.31 -18.36
CA ALA A 232 18.56 25.78 -17.79
C ALA A 232 17.69 26.53 -18.82
N ARG A 233 16.37 26.46 -18.66
CA ARG A 233 15.46 27.57 -18.95
C ARG A 233 14.09 27.39 -18.31
N THR A 234 13.63 28.50 -17.75
CA THR A 234 12.39 28.78 -17.05
C THR A 234 11.21 29.00 -18.00
N GLY A 235 10.02 28.58 -17.55
CA GLY A 235 8.69 29.00 -18.04
C GLY A 235 7.87 27.90 -18.74
N PRO A 236 6.54 28.09 -18.91
CA PRO A 236 5.52 28.53 -17.96
C PRO A 236 4.66 27.34 -17.45
N LYS A 237 3.95 27.54 -16.33
CA LYS A 237 3.05 26.53 -15.72
C LYS A 237 1.94 26.10 -16.70
N LYS A 238 1.71 24.79 -16.80
CA LYS A 238 0.62 24.15 -17.57
C LYS A 238 -0.21 23.23 -16.65
N PRO A 239 -1.46 22.95 -17.01
CA PRO A 239 -2.54 22.67 -16.05
C PRO A 239 -2.50 21.26 -15.48
N VAL A 240 -3.05 21.14 -14.28
CA VAL A 240 -3.28 19.90 -13.51
C VAL A 240 -4.12 18.92 -14.34
N VAL A 241 -3.63 17.69 -14.52
CA VAL A 241 -4.38 16.61 -15.16
C VAL A 241 -4.92 15.69 -14.05
N THR A 242 -6.15 15.94 -13.62
CA THR A 242 -6.95 14.98 -12.86
C THR A 242 -7.60 14.01 -13.84
N LYS A 243 -7.22 12.73 -13.82
CA LYS A 243 -7.90 11.71 -14.64
C LYS A 243 -8.94 11.00 -13.77
N ALA A 244 -10.18 11.49 -13.82
CA ALA A 244 -11.36 10.75 -13.37
C ALA A 244 -12.05 10.16 -14.61
N SER A 245 -12.10 8.84 -14.73
CA SER A 245 -12.81 8.14 -15.79
C SER A 245 -14.29 8.00 -15.43
N ARG A 246 -15.17 8.71 -16.15
CA ARG A 246 -16.63 8.54 -16.11
C ARG A 246 -17.09 7.87 -17.39
N LEU A 247 -17.59 6.64 -17.31
CA LEU A 247 -18.27 5.96 -18.40
C LEU A 247 -19.69 6.55 -18.52
N LYS A 248 -20.08 6.94 -19.73
CA LYS A 248 -21.41 7.45 -20.08
C LYS A 248 -22.18 6.31 -20.74
N ASP A 249 -23.25 5.84 -20.12
CA ASP A 249 -24.27 5.08 -20.83
C ASP A 249 -25.13 6.05 -21.66
N ARG A 250 -25.28 5.70 -22.93
CA ARG A 250 -26.12 6.39 -23.91
C ARG A 250 -27.48 5.71 -23.92
N ASP A 251 -28.48 6.47 -23.50
CA ASP A 251 -29.87 6.27 -23.84
C ASP A 251 -30.04 6.28 -25.37
N SER A 252 -30.85 5.35 -25.88
CA SER A 252 -31.39 5.35 -27.25
C SER A 252 -32.83 4.85 -27.20
N LEU A 253 -33.67 5.56 -27.96
CA LEU A 253 -35.05 5.26 -28.39
C LEU A 253 -36.16 5.87 -27.53
N HIS A 254 -36.60 7.10 -27.85
CA HIS A 254 -37.60 7.39 -28.89
C HIS A 254 -37.59 8.88 -29.27
#